data_AF-A0A9W7EAX2-F1
#
_entry.id   AF-A0A9W7EAX2-F1
#
_cell.length_a   1.000
_cell.length_b   1.000
_cell.length_c   1.000
_cell.angle_alpha   90.00
_cell.angle_beta   90.00
_cell.angle_gamma   90.00
#
_symmetry.space_group_name_H-M   'P 1'
#
loop_
_entity.id
_entity.type
_entity.pdbx_description
1 polymer ?
#
loop_
_entity_poly.entity_id
_entity_poly.type
_entity_poly.pdbx_seq_one_letter_code
_entity_poly.pdbx_strand_id
1 'polypeptide(L)'
;MFVDRVKNDPKFAAAAFKLQKEIGRANEPGNHVKTYFDINEGLTLDTRTKGEDSRFDQKEMEGFLKEHEVGETFKQQEDEDKSHPRYDQVRVIAQSLAFTTAGRYDARETTNVVNEAYNKGEVEGEERFRLGNIVDEDTMCSMIKDPECNVLLAEVPDGKGVVKDGAILGVCVYSMGSSAGSLPGTDAKPGAVRFLAVAKGFAGLCIGERTLRKAEKNMVEEGVGKIVFCVPGPRKGICEWAVRRGYTKKTEVPYPVDQVPFEVMKEKREGLTLAVFEKSFRGGKEVRLELGEVNHEKLGGTGNDNDDGRHKVEGREQNQRPPVKLSIFEEAEAALRGIGFVSNPNKLNFEDFKKMKEEEQQQVHAD
;
A
#
# COMPACT_ATOMS: atom_id res chain seq x y z
N MET A 1 23.52 -4.20 7.79
CA MET A 1 23.46 -5.09 6.61
C MET A 1 23.71 -4.36 5.28
N PHE A 2 22.85 -3.43 4.81
CA PHE A 2 23.13 -2.67 3.56
C PHE A 2 24.37 -1.77 3.69
N VAL A 3 24.44 -0.95 4.75
CA VAL A 3 25.59 -0.06 5.01
C VAL A 3 26.89 -0.85 5.18
N ASP A 4 26.84 -1.99 5.87
CA ASP A 4 28.01 -2.87 6.01
C ASP A 4 28.43 -3.47 4.67
N ARG A 5 27.46 -3.80 3.80
CA ARG A 5 27.76 -4.36 2.47
C ARG A 5 28.28 -3.31 1.50
N VAL A 6 27.75 -2.08 1.51
CA VAL A 6 28.31 -0.95 0.75
C VAL A 6 29.74 -0.65 1.19
N LYS A 7 30.03 -0.74 2.50
CA LYS A 7 31.38 -0.50 3.02
C LYS A 7 32.38 -1.61 2.71
N ASN A 8 31.93 -2.86 2.69
CA ASN A 8 32.82 -4.02 2.64
C ASN A 8 32.81 -4.76 1.28
N ASP A 9 31.94 -4.37 0.34
CA ASP A 9 31.83 -4.95 -1.00
C ASP A 9 31.84 -3.84 -2.07
N PRO A 10 33.02 -3.54 -2.65
CA PRO A 10 33.18 -2.48 -3.65
C PRO A 10 32.34 -2.71 -4.92
N LYS A 11 32.05 -3.96 -5.29
CA LYS A 11 31.22 -4.28 -6.45
C LYS A 11 29.76 -3.93 -6.18
N PHE A 12 29.27 -4.30 -5.00
CA PHE A 12 27.93 -3.92 -4.54
C PHE A 12 27.76 -2.40 -4.46
N ALA A 13 28.76 -1.71 -3.92
CA ALA A 13 28.76 -0.24 -3.87
C ALA A 13 28.68 0.37 -5.27
N ALA A 14 29.56 -0.04 -6.19
CA ALA A 14 29.58 0.47 -7.56
C ALA A 14 28.25 0.23 -8.30
N ALA A 15 27.63 -0.94 -8.13
CA ALA A 15 26.33 -1.26 -8.71
C ALA A 15 25.20 -0.39 -8.11
N ALA A 16 25.17 -0.20 -6.79
CA ALA A 16 24.18 0.63 -6.11
C ALA A 16 24.28 2.11 -6.54
N PHE A 17 25.50 2.64 -6.67
CA PHE A 17 25.72 4.02 -7.13
C PHE A 17 25.37 4.21 -8.61
N LYS A 18 25.69 3.23 -9.47
CA LYS A 18 25.27 3.23 -10.88
C LYS A 18 23.75 3.28 -11.01
N LEU A 19 23.05 2.45 -10.23
CA LEU A 19 21.59 2.41 -10.19
C LEU A 19 21.00 3.74 -9.70
N GLN A 20 21.58 4.34 -8.65
CA GLN A 20 21.16 5.65 -8.15
C GLN A 20 21.30 6.75 -9.21
N LYS A 21 22.39 6.72 -9.99
CA LYS A 21 22.65 7.67 -11.09
C LYS A 21 21.66 7.50 -12.24
N GLU A 22 21.29 6.27 -12.56
CA GLU A 22 20.28 5.96 -13.58
C GLU A 22 18.88 6.42 -13.13
N ILE A 23 18.53 6.23 -11.85
CA ILE A 23 17.29 6.77 -11.26
C ILE A 23 17.28 8.30 -11.27
N GLY A 24 18.42 8.96 -10.98
CA GLY A 24 18.56 10.41 -11.06
C GLY A 24 18.27 10.95 -12.46
N ARG A 25 18.90 10.37 -13.48
CA ARG A 25 18.75 10.76 -14.89
C ARG A 25 17.35 10.51 -15.45
N ALA A 26 16.67 9.47 -14.98
CA ALA A 26 15.29 9.17 -15.37
C ALA A 26 14.25 10.17 -14.80
N ASN A 27 14.64 10.97 -13.80
CA ASN A 27 13.78 11.96 -13.16
C ASN A 27 14.06 13.40 -13.62
N GLU A 28 14.95 13.62 -14.60
CA GLU A 28 15.24 14.95 -15.14
C GLU A 28 14.11 15.45 -16.07
N PRO A 29 13.72 16.75 -16.01
CA PRO A 29 12.67 17.30 -16.87
C PRO A 29 13.05 17.18 -18.34
N GLY A 30 12.24 16.45 -19.12
CA GLY A 30 12.45 16.23 -20.56
C GLY A 30 12.92 14.83 -20.94
N ASN A 31 13.27 13.98 -19.97
CA ASN A 31 13.68 12.60 -20.23
C ASN A 31 12.49 11.64 -20.05
N HIS A 32 11.72 11.39 -21.11
CA HIS A 32 10.54 10.49 -21.09
C HIS A 32 10.91 9.01 -21.21
N VAL A 33 11.98 8.56 -20.56
CA VAL A 33 12.29 7.12 -20.50
C VAL A 33 11.54 6.54 -19.30
N LYS A 34 10.48 5.76 -19.59
CA LYS A 34 9.82 4.89 -18.60
C LYS A 34 10.75 3.74 -18.20
N THR A 35 11.77 4.01 -17.39
CA THR A 35 12.56 2.97 -16.73
C THR A 35 12.14 2.89 -15.26
N TYR A 36 11.12 2.07 -15.02
CA TYR A 36 10.79 1.61 -13.67
C TYR A 36 11.76 0.49 -13.31
N PHE A 37 12.72 0.78 -12.43
CA PHE A 37 13.60 -0.25 -11.86
C PHE A 37 13.12 -0.59 -10.44
N ASP A 38 12.74 -1.84 -10.22
CA ASP A 38 12.49 -2.38 -8.88
C ASP A 38 13.85 -2.50 -8.15
N ILE A 39 14.00 -1.76 -7.06
CA ILE A 39 15.20 -1.80 -6.20
C ILE A 39 15.43 -3.23 -5.68
N ASN A 40 14.38 -4.07 -5.58
CA ASN A 40 14.54 -5.47 -5.22
C ASN A 40 15.12 -6.31 -6.37
N GLU A 41 14.78 -6.04 -7.64
CA GLU A 41 15.30 -6.79 -8.78
C GLU A 41 16.82 -6.57 -8.96
N GLY A 42 17.28 -5.32 -8.81
CA GLY A 42 18.70 -4.98 -8.84
C GLY A 42 19.52 -5.63 -7.70
N LEU A 43 18.89 -5.89 -6.55
CA LEU A 43 19.51 -6.55 -5.40
C LEU A 43 19.48 -8.09 -5.48
N THR A 44 18.65 -8.68 -6.34
CA THR A 44 18.56 -10.13 -6.56
C THR A 44 19.35 -10.64 -7.77
N LEU A 45 19.68 -9.78 -8.74
CA LEU A 45 20.34 -10.16 -10.00
C LEU A 45 21.72 -10.83 -9.80
N ASP A 46 22.41 -10.57 -8.69
CA ASP A 46 23.76 -11.11 -8.44
C ASP A 46 23.78 -12.56 -7.89
N THR A 47 22.61 -13.20 -7.77
CA THR A 47 22.51 -14.62 -7.38
C THR A 47 22.27 -15.57 -8.56
N ARG A 48 22.02 -15.07 -9.77
CA ARG A 48 21.69 -15.89 -10.95
C ARG A 48 22.78 -16.04 -12.01
N THR A 49 23.88 -15.31 -11.91
CA THR A 49 25.06 -15.47 -12.79
C THR A 49 26.25 -16.02 -12.01
N LYS A 50 26.05 -17.14 -11.32
CA LYS A 50 27.15 -18.05 -10.96
C LYS A 50 27.29 -19.10 -12.05
N GLY A 51 27.93 -18.71 -13.13
CA GLY A 51 28.22 -19.59 -14.24
C GLY A 51 28.83 -18.78 -15.37
N GLU A 52 30.14 -18.97 -15.52
CA GLU A 52 30.93 -18.68 -16.72
C GLU A 52 31.62 -17.31 -16.81
N ASP A 53 32.96 -17.43 -16.86
CA ASP A 53 34.00 -16.49 -17.27
C ASP A 53 34.34 -15.26 -16.41
N SER A 54 34.90 -15.53 -15.24
CA SER A 54 35.84 -14.62 -14.57
C SER A 54 37.28 -14.82 -15.09
N ARG A 55 37.63 -14.13 -16.18
CA ARG A 55 39.00 -13.68 -16.44
C ARG A 55 38.98 -12.21 -16.85
N PHE A 56 38.53 -11.38 -15.92
CA PHE A 56 38.83 -9.95 -15.98
C PHE A 56 40.14 -9.76 -15.21
N ASP A 57 41.21 -9.49 -15.95
CA ASP A 57 42.57 -9.48 -15.44
C ASP A 57 42.74 -8.27 -14.49
N GLN A 58 43.19 -8.50 -13.26
CA GLN A 58 43.34 -7.45 -12.24
C GLN A 58 44.23 -6.29 -12.71
N LYS A 59 45.13 -6.56 -13.65
CA LYS A 59 46.01 -5.57 -14.29
C LYS A 59 45.28 -4.60 -15.23
N GLU A 60 44.23 -5.03 -15.93
CA GLU A 60 43.46 -4.12 -16.79
C GLU A 60 42.66 -3.11 -15.96
N MET A 61 42.13 -3.55 -14.82
CA MET A 61 41.39 -2.67 -13.91
C MET A 61 42.31 -1.66 -13.20
N GLU A 62 43.52 -2.07 -12.81
CA GLU A 62 44.53 -1.15 -12.24
C GLU A 62 45.08 -0.16 -13.29
N GLY A 63 45.16 -0.55 -14.57
CA GLY A 63 45.50 0.35 -15.67
C GLY A 63 44.42 1.41 -15.91
N PHE A 64 43.16 0.99 -15.96
CA PHE A 64 42.01 1.88 -16.16
C PHE A 64 41.86 2.92 -15.04
N LEU A 65 42.13 2.52 -13.79
CA LEU A 65 42.10 3.41 -12.62
C LEU A 65 43.30 4.38 -12.53
N LYS A 66 44.39 4.12 -13.26
CA LYS A 66 45.57 4.99 -13.33
C LYS A 66 45.51 5.99 -14.48
N GLU A 67 44.90 5.63 -15.61
CA GLU A 67 44.79 6.50 -16.79
C GLU A 67 43.66 7.53 -16.70
N HIS A 68 42.71 7.32 -15.79
CA HIS A 68 41.74 8.35 -15.45
C HIS A 68 42.14 8.87 -14.07
N GLU A 69 42.33 10.19 -13.93
CA GLU A 69 42.50 10.88 -12.64
C GLU A 69 41.19 10.83 -11.83
N VAL A 70 40.65 9.63 -11.65
CA VAL A 70 39.38 9.32 -10.99
C VAL A 70 39.41 9.80 -9.54
N GLY A 71 40.59 9.86 -8.91
CA GLY A 71 40.74 10.24 -7.51
C GLY A 71 40.40 11.71 -7.18
N GLU A 72 40.67 12.65 -8.08
CA GLU A 72 40.39 14.08 -7.83
C GLU A 72 38.99 14.49 -8.31
N THR A 73 38.54 13.93 -9.44
CA THR A 73 37.15 14.12 -9.91
C THR A 73 36.13 13.45 -8.99
N PHE A 74 36.44 12.31 -8.36
CA PHE A 74 35.56 11.70 -7.36
C PHE A 74 35.40 12.53 -6.09
N LYS A 75 36.46 13.19 -5.61
CA LYS A 75 36.37 14.01 -4.39
C LYS A 75 35.54 15.27 -4.61
N GLN A 76 35.74 15.96 -5.74
CA GLN A 76 34.94 17.13 -6.09
C GLN A 76 33.47 16.76 -6.31
N GLN A 77 33.21 15.61 -6.95
CA GLN A 77 31.85 15.14 -7.19
C GLN A 77 31.16 14.60 -5.92
N GLU A 78 31.88 13.96 -4.99
CA GLU A 78 31.36 13.60 -3.66
C GLU A 78 30.96 14.84 -2.83
N ASP A 79 31.74 15.91 -2.90
CA ASP A 79 31.47 17.12 -2.14
C ASP A 79 30.31 17.94 -2.75
N GLU A 80 30.13 17.89 -4.07
CA GLU A 80 28.91 18.40 -4.73
C GLU A 80 27.67 17.55 -4.43
N ASP A 81 27.75 16.21 -4.44
CA ASP A 81 26.60 15.33 -4.15
C ASP A 81 26.18 15.37 -2.67
N LYS A 82 27.10 15.60 -1.74
CA LYS A 82 26.79 15.82 -0.31
C LYS A 82 26.00 17.11 -0.07
N SER A 83 26.01 18.06 -1.01
CA SER A 83 25.24 19.30 -0.91
C SER A 83 23.76 19.13 -1.32
N HIS A 84 23.41 18.00 -1.95
CA HIS A 84 22.06 17.79 -2.46
C HIS A 84 21.09 17.34 -1.34
N PRO A 85 19.94 18.01 -1.13
CA PRO A 85 19.00 17.70 -0.03
C PRO A 85 18.49 16.24 0.01
N ARG A 86 18.49 15.55 -1.14
CA ARG A 86 18.16 14.11 -1.22
C ARG A 86 19.20 13.19 -0.59
N TYR A 87 20.47 13.58 -0.50
CA TYR A 87 21.53 12.71 0.03
C TYR A 87 21.25 12.34 1.49
N ASP A 88 20.87 13.34 2.28
CA ASP A 88 20.47 13.18 3.67
C ASP A 88 19.20 12.34 3.82
N GLN A 89 18.21 12.54 2.95
CA GLN A 89 17.00 11.71 2.93
C GLN A 89 17.32 10.25 2.61
N VAL A 90 18.22 9.98 1.66
CA VAL A 90 18.67 8.62 1.32
C VAL A 90 19.41 7.97 2.49
N ARG A 91 20.26 8.73 3.21
CA ARG A 91 20.93 8.24 4.42
C ARG A 91 19.95 7.84 5.51
N VAL A 92 18.84 8.56 5.67
CA VAL A 92 17.79 8.21 6.64
C VAL A 92 17.08 6.91 6.28
N ILE A 93 16.81 6.63 5.00
CA ILE A 93 16.16 5.35 4.60
C ILE A 93 17.10 4.17 4.71
N ALA A 94 18.38 4.39 4.39
CA ALA A 94 19.42 3.38 4.53
C ALA A 94 19.57 2.94 6.01
N GLN A 95 19.03 3.73 6.94
CA GLN A 95 18.93 3.38 8.35
C GLN A 95 17.68 2.53 8.64
N SER A 96 17.71 1.88 9.80
CA SER A 96 16.54 1.16 10.30
C SER A 96 15.53 2.18 10.79
N LEU A 97 14.34 2.23 10.19
CA LEU A 97 13.22 3.01 10.73
C LEU A 97 12.85 2.43 12.10
N ALA A 98 12.60 3.31 13.07
CA ALA A 98 11.93 2.92 14.30
C ALA A 98 10.42 2.84 14.04
N PHE A 99 9.75 1.85 14.62
CA PHE A 99 8.31 1.69 14.52
C PHE A 99 7.69 1.71 15.90
N THR A 100 6.84 2.69 16.14
CA THR A 100 6.21 2.96 17.44
C THR A 100 4.69 3.07 17.26
N THR A 101 3.94 2.86 18.33
CA THR A 101 2.51 3.17 18.34
C THR A 101 2.33 4.58 18.86
N ALA A 102 1.54 5.39 18.17
CA ALA A 102 1.28 6.77 18.56
C ALA A 102 0.60 6.82 19.93
N GLY A 103 1.11 7.69 20.80
CA GLY A 103 0.48 8.09 22.05
C GLY A 103 -0.34 9.36 21.88
N ARG A 104 -1.01 9.77 22.97
CA ARG A 104 -1.87 10.97 22.99
C ARG A 104 -1.16 12.27 22.57
N TYR A 105 0.16 12.34 22.75
CA TYR A 105 0.95 13.53 22.45
C TYR A 105 1.33 13.64 20.96
N ASP A 106 1.17 12.56 20.21
CA ASP A 106 1.56 12.48 18.79
C ASP A 106 0.42 12.89 17.86
N ALA A 107 -0.80 13.11 18.39
CA ALA A 107 -2.00 13.36 17.59
C ALA A 107 -1.83 14.55 16.64
N ARG A 108 -1.28 15.67 17.13
CA ARG A 108 -1.06 16.87 16.34
C ARG A 108 -0.06 16.65 15.21
N GLU A 109 1.09 16.05 15.51
CA GLU A 109 2.14 15.81 14.50
C GLU A 109 1.67 14.78 13.47
N THR A 110 1.01 13.71 13.91
CA THR A 110 0.39 12.70 13.05
C THR A 110 -0.64 13.32 12.10
N THR A 111 -1.51 14.18 12.63
CA THR A 111 -2.52 14.91 11.85
C THR A 111 -1.88 15.76 10.76
N ASN A 112 -0.79 16.46 11.08
CA ASN A 112 -0.07 17.28 10.11
C ASN A 112 0.53 16.44 8.98
N VAL A 113 1.22 15.34 9.32
CA VAL A 113 1.82 14.43 8.32
C VAL A 113 0.76 13.83 7.40
N VAL A 114 -0.38 13.40 7.94
CA VAL A 114 -1.49 12.84 7.15
C VAL A 114 -2.06 13.89 6.21
N ASN A 115 -2.42 15.07 6.71
CA ASN A 115 -3.00 16.13 5.87
C ASN A 115 -2.02 16.58 4.78
N GLU A 116 -0.75 16.80 5.10
CA GLU A 116 0.25 17.21 4.12
C GLU A 116 0.42 16.17 3.00
N ALA A 117 0.48 14.87 3.36
CA ALA A 117 0.64 13.79 2.40
C ALA A 117 -0.55 13.68 1.43
N TYR A 118 -1.78 13.88 1.93
CA TYR A 118 -2.99 13.75 1.13
C TYR A 118 -3.29 15.01 0.29
N ASN A 119 -2.99 16.21 0.80
CA ASN A 119 -3.31 17.47 0.12
C ASN A 119 -2.65 17.58 -1.27
N LYS A 120 -1.43 17.07 -1.43
CA LYS A 120 -0.73 17.07 -2.72
C LYS A 120 -1.51 16.37 -3.83
N GLY A 121 -2.14 15.24 -3.53
CA GLY A 121 -2.90 14.45 -4.50
C GLY A 121 -4.36 14.88 -4.60
N GLU A 122 -4.98 15.24 -3.48
CA GLU A 122 -6.44 15.33 -3.37
C GLU A 122 -6.99 16.75 -3.41
N VAL A 123 -6.14 17.76 -3.21
CA VAL A 123 -6.52 19.18 -3.17
C VAL A 123 -5.84 19.97 -4.28
N GLU A 124 -4.52 19.80 -4.45
CA GLU A 124 -3.71 20.65 -5.35
C GLU A 124 -3.45 20.01 -6.73
N GLY A 125 -3.41 18.67 -6.81
CA GLY A 125 -2.95 17.93 -7.98
C GLY A 125 -4.00 17.62 -9.05
N GLU A 126 -3.58 16.90 -10.09
CA GLU A 126 -4.47 16.43 -11.17
C GLU A 126 -5.54 15.43 -10.68
N GLU A 127 -5.25 14.74 -9.58
CA GLU A 127 -6.15 13.79 -8.92
C GLU A 127 -7.07 14.46 -7.88
N ARG A 128 -7.16 15.79 -7.87
CA ARG A 128 -7.93 16.52 -6.86
C ARG A 128 -9.43 16.22 -6.94
N PHE A 129 -10.04 16.12 -5.77
CA PHE A 129 -11.49 15.92 -5.63
C PHE A 129 -12.10 16.52 -4.35
N ARG A 130 -11.29 16.95 -3.37
CA ARG A 130 -11.77 17.52 -2.10
C ARG A 130 -11.12 18.86 -1.79
N LEU A 131 -11.70 19.54 -0.81
CA LEU A 131 -11.23 20.77 -0.20
C LEU A 131 -10.91 20.53 1.28
N GLY A 132 -10.04 21.36 1.85
CA GLY A 132 -9.72 21.32 3.29
C GLY A 132 -8.79 20.17 3.70
N ASN A 133 -8.88 19.77 4.97
CA ASN A 133 -8.08 18.71 5.57
C ASN A 133 -8.86 17.38 5.57
N ILE A 134 -8.16 16.24 5.46
CA ILE A 134 -8.81 14.93 5.48
C ILE A 134 -9.21 14.50 6.89
N VAL A 135 -8.44 14.93 7.90
CA VAL A 135 -8.63 14.58 9.30
C VAL A 135 -8.24 15.76 10.20
N ASP A 136 -8.96 15.96 11.29
CA ASP A 136 -8.62 16.93 12.34
C ASP A 136 -7.95 16.27 13.56
N GLU A 137 -7.40 17.08 14.46
CA GLU A 137 -6.65 16.60 15.63
C GLU A 137 -7.55 15.84 16.61
N ASP A 138 -8.81 16.25 16.77
CA ASP A 138 -9.76 15.60 17.67
C ASP A 138 -10.14 14.20 17.17
N THR A 139 -10.33 14.05 15.86
CA THR A 139 -10.55 12.76 15.21
C THR A 139 -9.34 11.87 15.36
N MET A 140 -8.12 12.38 15.13
CA MET A 140 -6.89 11.61 15.33
C MET A 140 -6.72 11.19 16.80
N CYS A 141 -6.99 12.09 17.75
CA CYS A 141 -7.01 11.76 19.18
C CYS A 141 -7.99 10.64 19.51
N SER A 142 -9.16 10.66 18.87
CA SER A 142 -10.18 9.62 19.05
C SER A 142 -9.70 8.28 18.48
N MET A 143 -9.06 8.29 17.31
CA MET A 143 -8.46 7.08 16.71
C MET A 143 -7.32 6.51 17.55
N ILE A 144 -6.50 7.34 18.20
CA ILE A 144 -5.43 6.89 19.10
C ILE A 144 -5.98 6.24 20.39
N LYS A 145 -7.16 6.68 20.85
CA LYS A 145 -7.79 6.14 22.06
C LYS A 145 -8.66 4.90 21.81
N ASP A 146 -9.03 4.65 20.56
CA ASP A 146 -9.88 3.54 20.17
C ASP A 146 -9.09 2.21 20.25
N PRO A 147 -9.51 1.23 21.07
CA PRO A 147 -8.78 -0.03 21.23
C PRO A 147 -8.78 -0.92 19.97
N GLU A 148 -9.70 -0.70 19.04
CA GLU A 148 -9.75 -1.43 17.77
C GLU A 148 -9.01 -0.70 16.63
N CYS A 149 -8.48 0.50 16.90
CA CYS A 149 -7.72 1.30 15.96
C CYS A 149 -6.28 1.45 16.44
N ASN A 150 -5.33 1.30 15.53
CA ASN A 150 -3.92 1.45 15.81
C ASN A 150 -3.32 2.49 14.87
N VAL A 151 -2.51 3.39 15.44
CA VAL A 151 -1.76 4.41 14.71
C VAL A 151 -0.29 4.05 14.82
N LEU A 152 0.26 3.47 13.76
CA LEU A 152 1.68 3.11 13.66
C LEU A 152 2.47 4.28 13.07
N LEU A 153 3.53 4.67 13.76
CA LEU A 153 4.47 5.69 13.32
C LEU A 153 5.76 5.02 12.85
N ALA A 154 6.32 5.56 11.76
CA ALA A 154 7.66 5.26 11.31
C ALA A 154 8.55 6.48 11.58
N GLU A 155 9.53 6.33 12.47
CA GLU A 155 10.32 7.43 13.01
C GLU A 155 11.81 7.32 12.66
N VAL A 156 12.50 8.46 12.69
CA VAL A 156 13.97 8.53 12.65
C VAL A 156 14.54 7.96 13.94
N PRO A 157 15.42 6.94 13.90
CA PRO A 157 16.03 6.38 15.11
C PRO A 157 17.06 7.35 15.73
N ASP A 158 17.27 7.23 17.04
CA ASP A 158 18.21 8.07 17.78
C ASP A 158 19.67 8.00 17.28
N GLY A 159 20.37 9.13 17.38
CA GLY A 159 21.83 9.21 17.32
C GLY A 159 22.41 9.32 15.90
N LYS A 160 21.67 9.88 14.94
CA LYS A 160 22.11 9.94 13.53
C LYS A 160 22.24 11.34 12.95
N GLY A 161 21.57 12.36 13.50
CA GLY A 161 21.87 13.78 13.27
C GLY A 161 21.58 14.35 11.88
N VAL A 162 20.96 13.58 10.99
CA VAL A 162 20.59 14.01 9.62
C VAL A 162 19.20 14.67 9.60
N VAL A 163 18.29 14.09 10.37
CA VAL A 163 16.95 14.61 10.67
C VAL A 163 16.82 14.55 12.18
N LYS A 164 15.95 15.38 12.78
CA LYS A 164 15.66 15.32 14.20
C LYS A 164 15.27 13.89 14.60
N ASP A 165 15.94 13.35 15.61
CA ASP A 165 15.62 12.05 16.19
C ASP A 165 14.15 12.02 16.65
N GLY A 166 13.47 10.90 16.42
CA GLY A 166 12.03 10.75 16.69
C GLY A 166 11.10 11.45 15.69
N ALA A 167 11.61 12.12 14.65
CA ALA A 167 10.73 12.75 13.65
C ALA A 167 9.88 11.72 12.91
N ILE A 168 8.58 12.01 12.77
CA ILE A 168 7.62 11.14 12.09
C ILE A 168 7.81 11.24 10.56
N LEU A 169 8.19 10.13 9.94
CA LEU A 169 8.40 10.02 8.50
C LEU A 169 7.24 9.32 7.77
N GLY A 170 6.52 8.44 8.48
CA GLY A 170 5.40 7.69 7.94
C GLY A 170 4.37 7.41 9.00
N VAL A 171 3.10 7.35 8.58
CA VAL A 171 1.95 7.07 9.43
C VAL A 171 1.12 6.01 8.74
N CYS A 172 0.73 4.97 9.48
CA CYS A 172 -0.31 4.05 9.05
C CYS A 172 -1.36 3.91 10.16
N VAL A 173 -2.59 4.30 9.85
CA VAL A 173 -3.75 4.07 10.72
C VAL A 173 -4.49 2.85 10.19
N TYR A 174 -4.70 1.86 11.05
CA TYR A 174 -5.41 0.64 10.69
C TYR A 174 -6.34 0.20 11.82
N SER A 175 -7.47 -0.39 11.45
CA SER A 175 -8.42 -0.98 12.37
C SER A 175 -8.50 -2.48 12.19
N MET A 176 -8.90 -3.19 13.24
CA MET A 176 -9.10 -4.63 13.22
C MET A 176 -10.43 -5.00 13.86
N GLY A 177 -10.94 -6.19 13.57
CA GLY A 177 -12.19 -6.66 14.18
C GLY A 177 -13.38 -5.83 13.71
N SER A 178 -14.29 -5.49 14.63
CA SER A 178 -15.58 -4.89 14.25
C SER A 178 -15.44 -3.51 13.59
N SER A 179 -14.40 -2.76 13.98
CA SER A 179 -14.05 -1.45 13.43
C SER A 179 -13.46 -1.52 12.02
N ALA A 180 -13.00 -2.68 11.56
CA ALA A 180 -12.59 -2.91 10.17
C ALA A 180 -13.76 -3.33 9.27
N GLY A 181 -14.97 -3.49 9.82
CA GLY A 181 -16.15 -4.01 9.15
C GLY A 181 -16.44 -5.47 9.51
N SER A 182 -17.49 -6.03 8.92
CA SER A 182 -17.87 -7.43 9.06
C SER A 182 -17.64 -8.18 7.76
N LEU A 183 -17.04 -9.37 7.83
CA LEU A 183 -16.96 -10.29 6.71
C LEU A 183 -17.97 -11.41 6.93
N PRO A 184 -19.12 -11.42 6.22
CA PRO A 184 -20.08 -12.51 6.37
C PRO A 184 -19.48 -13.81 5.86
N GLY A 185 -19.69 -14.88 6.62
CA GLY A 185 -19.30 -16.24 6.24
C GLY A 185 -17.82 -16.59 6.49
N THR A 186 -17.05 -15.76 7.20
CA THR A 186 -15.68 -16.10 7.60
C THR A 186 -15.45 -15.88 9.09
N ASP A 187 -14.84 -16.87 9.76
CA ASP A 187 -14.39 -16.74 11.16
C ASP A 187 -13.12 -15.88 11.32
N ALA A 188 -12.58 -15.37 10.20
CA ALA A 188 -11.36 -14.58 10.21
C ALA A 188 -11.64 -13.12 10.63
N LYS A 189 -10.82 -12.60 11.54
CA LYS A 189 -10.86 -11.19 11.93
C LYS A 189 -10.53 -10.31 10.71
N PRO A 190 -11.36 -9.32 10.35
CA PRO A 190 -11.02 -8.37 9.29
C PRO A 190 -10.03 -7.32 9.79
N GLY A 191 -9.24 -6.79 8.87
CA GLY A 191 -8.40 -5.60 9.06
C GLY A 191 -8.63 -4.59 7.94
N ALA A 192 -8.46 -3.31 8.24
CA ALA A 192 -8.60 -2.24 7.27
C ALA A 192 -7.52 -1.18 7.47
N VAL A 193 -6.87 -0.77 6.38
CA VAL A 193 -5.96 0.38 6.37
C VAL A 193 -6.79 1.63 6.11
N ARG A 194 -6.87 2.51 7.11
CA ARG A 194 -7.66 3.76 7.08
C ARG A 194 -6.85 4.91 6.48
N PHE A 195 -5.62 5.08 6.97
CA PHE A 195 -4.69 6.07 6.45
C PHE A 195 -3.32 5.46 6.21
N LEU A 196 -2.67 5.88 5.12
CA LEU A 196 -1.28 5.61 4.85
C LEU A 196 -0.62 6.89 4.31
N ALA A 197 0.20 7.52 5.13
CA ALA A 197 0.84 8.80 4.82
C ALA A 197 2.35 8.70 4.96
N VAL A 198 3.05 9.48 4.15
CA VAL A 198 4.50 9.66 4.21
C VAL A 198 4.78 11.15 4.19
N ALA A 199 5.65 11.60 5.09
CA ALA A 199 6.08 12.99 5.15
C ALA A 199 6.60 13.44 3.78
N LYS A 200 6.23 14.64 3.33
CA LYS A 200 6.40 15.12 1.94
C LYS A 200 7.83 15.01 1.42
N GLY A 201 8.82 15.34 2.26
CA GLY A 201 10.24 15.24 1.92
C GLY A 201 10.74 13.80 1.70
N PHE A 202 9.95 12.81 2.10
CA PHE A 202 10.34 11.41 2.11
C PHE A 202 9.44 10.54 1.21
N ALA A 203 8.59 11.14 0.39
CA ALA A 203 7.81 10.41 -0.60
C ALA A 203 8.74 9.76 -1.66
N GLY A 204 8.45 8.52 -2.07
CA GLY A 204 9.26 7.77 -3.04
C GLY A 204 10.45 7.02 -2.44
N LEU A 205 10.62 7.09 -1.13
CA LEU A 205 11.79 6.57 -0.40
C LEU A 205 11.48 5.26 0.36
N CYS A 206 10.55 4.45 -0.17
CA CYS A 206 10.09 3.18 0.41
C CYS A 206 9.53 3.23 1.86
N ILE A 207 9.43 4.39 2.51
CA ILE A 207 8.89 4.53 3.87
C ILE A 207 7.44 4.06 3.93
N GLY A 208 6.59 4.48 2.99
CA GLY A 208 5.19 4.05 2.94
C GLY A 208 5.04 2.54 2.79
N GLU A 209 5.90 1.90 1.99
CA GLU A 209 5.92 0.44 1.86
C GLU A 209 6.33 -0.25 3.17
N ARG A 210 7.43 0.21 3.79
CA ARG A 210 7.92 -0.40 5.04
C ARG A 210 6.91 -0.25 6.16
N THR A 211 6.26 0.91 6.23
CA THR A 211 5.19 1.21 7.20
C THR A 211 3.97 0.31 6.97
N LEU A 212 3.51 0.19 5.71
CA LEU A 212 2.40 -0.70 5.37
C LEU A 212 2.74 -2.17 5.71
N ARG A 213 3.91 -2.67 5.31
CA ARG A 213 4.32 -4.06 5.63
C ARG A 213 4.37 -4.31 7.13
N LYS A 214 4.80 -3.33 7.93
CA LYS A 214 4.81 -3.45 9.39
C LYS A 214 3.38 -3.48 9.95
N ALA A 215 2.48 -2.64 9.45
CA ALA A 215 1.07 -2.67 9.83
C ALA A 215 0.38 -4.00 9.44
N GLU A 216 0.61 -4.49 8.21
CA GLU A 216 0.12 -5.79 7.73
C GLU A 216 0.61 -6.92 8.64
N LYS A 217 1.90 -6.93 8.98
CA LYS A 217 2.47 -7.92 9.89
C LYS A 217 1.79 -7.88 11.26
N ASN A 218 1.63 -6.71 11.86
CA ASN A 218 0.95 -6.56 13.16
C ASN A 218 -0.50 -7.07 13.09
N MET A 219 -1.25 -6.72 12.04
CA MET A 219 -2.63 -7.21 11.84
C MET A 219 -2.67 -8.74 11.74
N VAL A 220 -1.77 -9.33 10.97
CA VAL A 220 -1.72 -10.79 10.78
C VAL A 220 -1.33 -11.52 12.07
N GLU A 221 -0.41 -10.96 12.87
CA GLU A 221 -0.06 -11.48 14.20
C GLU A 221 -1.27 -11.47 15.15
N GLU A 222 -2.18 -10.50 14.98
CA GLU A 222 -3.47 -10.37 15.70
C GLU A 222 -4.60 -11.22 15.09
N GLY A 223 -4.27 -12.17 14.21
CA GLY A 223 -5.23 -13.11 13.62
C GLY A 223 -6.06 -12.55 12.47
N VAL A 224 -5.67 -11.41 11.88
CA VAL A 224 -6.34 -10.87 10.70
C VAL A 224 -6.08 -11.77 9.49
N GLY A 225 -7.15 -12.30 8.90
CA GLY A 225 -7.09 -13.13 7.69
C GLY A 225 -7.26 -12.35 6.39
N LYS A 226 -7.73 -11.11 6.47
CA LYS A 226 -8.00 -10.28 5.30
C LYS A 226 -7.82 -8.80 5.64
N ILE A 227 -7.07 -8.09 4.80
CA ILE A 227 -6.81 -6.66 4.92
C ILE A 227 -7.47 -5.94 3.75
N VAL A 228 -8.29 -4.95 4.06
CA VAL A 228 -8.94 -4.07 3.08
C VAL A 228 -8.20 -2.73 3.02
N PHE A 229 -8.06 -2.20 1.81
CA PHE A 229 -7.49 -0.88 1.55
C PHE A 229 -8.38 -0.13 0.56
N CYS A 230 -9.03 0.94 1.02
CA CYS A 230 -9.97 1.71 0.20
C CYS A 230 -9.28 2.95 -0.37
N VAL A 231 -9.43 3.17 -1.67
CA VAL A 231 -8.77 4.26 -2.38
C VAL A 231 -9.81 5.05 -3.17
N PRO A 232 -9.89 6.39 -3.05
CA PRO A 232 -10.76 7.20 -3.89
C PRO A 232 -10.42 6.98 -5.38
N GLY A 233 -11.43 6.78 -6.22
CA GLY A 233 -11.27 6.51 -7.66
C GLY A 233 -10.35 7.49 -8.42
N PRO A 234 -10.38 8.81 -8.12
CA PRO A 234 -9.45 9.76 -8.73
C PRO A 234 -7.97 9.52 -8.42
N ARG A 235 -7.64 8.83 -7.32
CA ARG A 235 -6.25 8.54 -6.88
C ARG A 235 -5.66 7.34 -7.62
N LYS A 236 -5.61 7.43 -8.95
CA LYS A 236 -5.09 6.39 -9.85
C LYS A 236 -3.69 5.94 -9.47
N GLY A 237 -2.80 6.87 -9.11
CA GLY A 237 -1.44 6.55 -8.68
C GLY A 237 -1.38 5.67 -7.43
N ILE A 238 -2.33 5.85 -6.50
CA ILE A 238 -2.44 5.02 -5.29
C ILE A 238 -3.08 3.67 -5.61
N CYS A 239 -4.07 3.62 -6.50
CA CYS A 239 -4.64 2.36 -7.00
C CYS A 239 -3.57 1.46 -7.61
N GLU A 240 -2.75 1.99 -8.53
CA GLU A 240 -1.64 1.25 -9.13
C GLU A 240 -0.58 0.85 -8.09
N TRP A 241 -0.31 1.74 -7.13
CA TRP A 241 0.61 1.45 -6.04
C TRP A 241 0.12 0.28 -5.18
N ALA A 242 -1.17 0.22 -4.85
CA ALA A 242 -1.76 -0.89 -4.08
C ALA A 242 -1.62 -2.23 -4.81
N VAL A 243 -1.88 -2.27 -6.12
CA VAL A 243 -1.72 -3.47 -6.95
C VAL A 243 -0.27 -3.98 -6.91
N ARG A 244 0.72 -3.09 -7.05
CA ARG A 244 2.15 -3.45 -6.93
C ARG A 244 2.53 -4.02 -5.56
N ARG A 245 1.70 -3.82 -4.51
CA ARG A 245 1.90 -4.36 -3.16
C ARG A 245 1.13 -5.66 -2.88
N GLY A 246 0.58 -6.26 -3.93
CA GLY A 246 -0.11 -7.54 -3.85
C GLY A 246 -1.58 -7.41 -3.44
N TYR A 247 -2.13 -6.21 -3.42
CA TYR A 247 -3.57 -6.04 -3.27
C TYR A 247 -4.29 -6.31 -4.59
N THR A 248 -5.46 -6.93 -4.51
CA THR A 248 -6.35 -7.13 -5.67
C THR A 248 -7.56 -6.22 -5.53
N LYS A 249 -7.88 -5.45 -6.59
CA LYS A 249 -9.13 -4.69 -6.65
C LYS A 249 -10.30 -5.69 -6.69
N LYS A 250 -11.21 -5.61 -5.73
CA LYS A 250 -12.38 -6.51 -5.63
C LYS A 250 -13.63 -5.90 -6.21
N THR A 251 -13.91 -4.66 -5.83
CA THR A 251 -15.13 -3.95 -6.17
C THR A 251 -14.87 -2.46 -6.24
N GLU A 252 -15.86 -1.71 -6.70
CA GLU A 252 -15.87 -0.26 -6.74
C GLU A 252 -17.28 0.20 -6.38
N VAL A 253 -17.38 1.07 -5.38
CA VAL A 253 -18.66 1.54 -4.84
C VAL A 253 -18.75 3.06 -4.96
N PRO A 254 -19.95 3.65 -4.92
CA PRO A 254 -20.10 5.11 -4.83
C PRO A 254 -19.34 5.67 -3.63
N TYR A 255 -18.65 6.79 -3.81
CA TYR A 255 -17.91 7.43 -2.74
C TYR A 255 -18.88 8.09 -1.75
N PRO A 256 -18.64 7.97 -0.43
CA PRO A 256 -19.58 8.42 0.59
C PRO A 256 -19.46 9.90 0.90
N VAL A 257 -19.82 10.74 -0.07
CA VAL A 257 -19.63 12.20 -0.02
C VAL A 257 -20.23 12.84 1.24
N ASP A 258 -21.36 12.33 1.73
CA ASP A 258 -22.07 12.93 2.88
C ASP A 258 -21.56 12.42 4.25
N GLN A 259 -20.66 11.43 4.26
CA GLN A 259 -20.14 10.83 5.49
C GLN A 259 -18.69 11.23 5.79
N VAL A 260 -18.02 11.90 4.85
CA VAL A 260 -16.68 12.42 5.07
C VAL A 260 -16.73 13.79 5.75
N PRO A 261 -15.74 14.14 6.60
CA PRO A 261 -15.74 15.40 7.37
C PRO A 261 -15.25 16.60 6.53
N PHE A 262 -14.95 16.39 5.26
CA PHE A 262 -14.41 17.39 4.35
C PHE A 262 -15.31 17.62 3.15
N GLU A 263 -15.16 18.78 2.51
CA GLU A 263 -15.97 19.12 1.36
C GLU A 263 -15.42 18.45 0.09
N VAL A 264 -16.28 17.74 -0.64
CA VAL A 264 -15.98 17.24 -2.00
C VAL A 264 -16.37 18.30 -3.03
N MET A 265 -15.46 18.55 -3.98
CA MET A 265 -15.67 19.51 -5.08
C MET A 265 -16.96 19.18 -5.83
N LYS A 266 -17.83 20.18 -6.04
CA LYS A 266 -19.18 19.97 -6.59
C LYS A 266 -19.17 19.22 -7.92
N GLU A 267 -18.25 19.59 -8.82
CA GLU A 267 -18.08 18.98 -10.14
C GLU A 267 -17.52 17.54 -10.10
N LYS A 268 -17.05 17.07 -8.94
CA LYS A 268 -16.56 15.71 -8.73
C LYS A 268 -17.53 14.83 -7.97
N ARG A 269 -18.54 15.39 -7.30
CA ARG A 269 -19.47 14.63 -6.46
C ARG A 269 -20.18 13.53 -7.24
N GLU A 270 -20.69 13.88 -8.42
CA GLU A 270 -21.36 12.93 -9.31
C GLU A 270 -20.31 12.02 -9.97
N GLY A 271 -20.44 10.71 -9.72
CA GLY A 271 -19.51 9.71 -10.26
C GLY A 271 -18.20 9.55 -9.47
N LEU A 272 -18.08 10.15 -8.28
CA LEU A 272 -16.97 9.82 -7.38
C LEU A 272 -17.16 8.40 -6.87
N THR A 273 -16.11 7.60 -6.99
CA THR A 273 -16.11 6.21 -6.56
C THR A 273 -15.02 5.93 -5.53
N LEU A 274 -15.16 4.79 -4.87
CA LEU A 274 -14.20 4.24 -3.94
C LEU A 274 -13.84 2.82 -4.41
N ALA A 275 -12.59 2.66 -4.83
CA ALA A 275 -12.05 1.36 -5.18
C ALA A 275 -11.68 0.59 -3.91
N VAL A 276 -12.17 -0.64 -3.80
CA VAL A 276 -11.91 -1.51 -2.65
C VAL A 276 -10.87 -2.54 -3.04
N PHE A 277 -9.71 -2.46 -2.40
CA PHE A 277 -8.61 -3.39 -2.57
C PHE A 277 -8.54 -4.36 -1.41
N GLU A 278 -8.16 -5.60 -1.69
CA GLU A 278 -8.09 -6.66 -0.69
C GLU A 278 -6.78 -7.43 -0.80
N LYS A 279 -6.23 -7.79 0.35
CA LYS A 279 -5.12 -8.74 0.49
C LYS A 279 -5.47 -9.81 1.51
N SER A 280 -5.38 -11.07 1.11
CA SER A 280 -5.79 -12.23 1.93
C SER A 280 -4.58 -12.95 2.52
N PHE A 281 -4.75 -13.48 3.74
CA PHE A 281 -3.73 -14.19 4.50
C PHE A 281 -4.27 -15.49 5.07
N ARG A 282 -3.46 -16.56 5.05
CA ARG A 282 -3.79 -17.86 5.65
C ARG A 282 -2.57 -18.41 6.37
N GLY A 283 -2.72 -18.74 7.65
CA GLY A 283 -1.61 -19.24 8.47
C GLY A 283 -0.42 -18.28 8.52
N GLY A 284 -0.70 -16.97 8.56
CA GLY A 284 0.34 -15.93 8.59
C GLY A 284 1.02 -15.63 7.25
N LYS A 285 0.62 -16.28 6.15
CA LYS A 285 1.20 -16.10 4.82
C LYS A 285 0.20 -15.47 3.87
N GLU A 286 0.68 -14.57 3.01
CA GLU A 286 -0.11 -14.00 1.92
C GLU A 286 -0.60 -15.12 1.01
N VAL A 287 -1.91 -15.15 0.74
CA VAL A 287 -2.52 -16.03 -0.24
C VAL A 287 -2.87 -15.19 -1.46
N ARG A 288 -2.13 -15.40 -2.54
CA ARG A 288 -2.54 -14.88 -3.84
C ARG A 288 -3.64 -15.79 -4.37
N LEU A 289 -4.83 -15.24 -4.47
CA LEU A 289 -5.86 -15.86 -5.30
C LEU A 289 -5.36 -15.71 -6.73
N GLU A 290 -4.87 -16.81 -7.29
CA GLU A 290 -4.75 -16.89 -8.74
C GLU A 290 -6.15 -16.62 -9.28
N LEU A 291 -6.32 -15.47 -9.94
CA LEU A 291 -7.49 -15.21 -10.74
C LEU A 291 -7.52 -16.36 -11.73
N GLY A 292 -8.37 -17.35 -11.47
CA GLY A 292 -8.56 -18.48 -12.36
C GLY A 292 -8.76 -17.89 -13.75
N GLU A 293 -7.87 -18.26 -14.67
CA GLU A 293 -8.08 -18.01 -16.08
C GLU A 293 -9.49 -18.51 -16.38
N VAL A 294 -10.37 -17.57 -16.75
CA VAL A 294 -11.70 -17.93 -17.22
C VAL A 294 -11.45 -18.68 -18.51
N ASN A 295 -11.43 -20.02 -18.42
CA ASN A 295 -11.34 -20.91 -19.57
C ASN A 295 -12.58 -20.66 -20.43
N HIS A 296 -12.46 -19.72 -21.37
CA HIS A 296 -13.33 -19.61 -22.53
C HIS A 296 -12.93 -20.68 -23.54
N GLU A 297 -13.09 -21.95 -23.19
CA GLU A 297 -13.03 -23.03 -24.17
C GLU A 297 -14.17 -24.02 -23.97
N LYS A 298 -14.91 -24.20 -25.09
CA LYS A 298 -15.84 -25.29 -25.43
C LYS A 298 -17.29 -25.15 -24.99
N LEU A 299 -17.95 -24.13 -25.54
CA LEU A 299 -19.26 -24.36 -26.17
C LEU A 299 -19.03 -24.68 -27.66
N GLY A 300 -19.14 -25.94 -28.03
CA GLY A 300 -19.13 -26.36 -29.43
C GLY A 300 -18.50 -27.74 -29.63
N GLY A 301 -19.33 -28.78 -29.73
CA GLY A 301 -18.87 -30.13 -30.05
C GLY A 301 -19.90 -31.20 -29.76
N THR A 302 -20.95 -31.25 -30.59
CA THR A 302 -21.85 -32.41 -30.73
C THR A 302 -21.05 -33.64 -31.16
N GLY A 303 -21.19 -34.75 -30.44
CA GLY A 303 -20.59 -36.04 -30.82
C GLY A 303 -21.12 -37.17 -29.95
N ASN A 304 -22.06 -37.93 -30.51
CA ASN A 304 -22.75 -39.06 -29.93
C ASN A 304 -21.85 -40.33 -29.90
N ASP A 305 -22.16 -41.20 -28.93
CA ASP A 305 -22.13 -42.69 -28.95
C ASP A 305 -21.03 -43.44 -28.16
N ASN A 306 -21.55 -44.17 -27.14
CA ASN A 306 -21.29 -45.57 -26.72
C ASN A 306 -19.88 -45.95 -26.20
N ASP A 307 -19.67 -46.83 -25.21
CA ASP A 307 -20.43 -47.55 -24.19
C ASP A 307 -19.35 -48.24 -23.29
N ASP A 308 -19.75 -48.66 -22.09
CA ASP A 308 -19.11 -49.62 -21.18
C ASP A 308 -17.77 -49.31 -20.44
N GLY A 309 -17.87 -49.30 -19.11
CA GLY A 309 -16.70 -49.46 -18.24
C GLY A 309 -16.90 -49.07 -16.77
N ARG A 310 -17.62 -49.91 -16.02
CA ARG A 310 -17.83 -49.79 -14.56
C ARG A 310 -16.51 -49.61 -13.78
N HIS A 311 -16.40 -48.51 -13.03
CA HIS A 311 -15.75 -48.50 -11.70
C HIS A 311 -16.44 -47.49 -10.78
N LYS A 312 -17.12 -48.02 -9.77
CA LYS A 312 -17.80 -47.28 -8.71
C LYS A 312 -16.75 -46.86 -7.69
N VAL A 313 -16.29 -45.60 -7.76
CA VAL A 313 -15.50 -44.96 -6.71
C VAL A 313 -16.44 -43.97 -6.01
N GLU A 314 -16.75 -44.24 -4.75
CA GLU A 314 -17.57 -43.38 -3.90
C GLU A 314 -16.81 -42.08 -3.61
N GLY A 315 -17.03 -41.06 -4.45
CA GLY A 315 -16.62 -39.70 -4.20
C GLY A 315 -17.58 -39.04 -3.20
N ARG A 316 -17.07 -38.66 -2.03
CA ARG A 316 -17.74 -37.73 -1.12
C ARG A 316 -18.00 -36.42 -1.86
N GLU A 317 -19.25 -36.16 -2.22
CA GLU A 317 -19.74 -34.82 -2.55
C GLU A 317 -19.55 -33.92 -1.33
N GLN A 318 -18.46 -33.15 -1.32
CA GLN A 318 -18.41 -31.94 -0.51
C GLN A 318 -19.34 -30.94 -1.16
N ASN A 319 -20.52 -30.75 -0.56
CA ASN A 319 -21.40 -29.63 -0.80
C ASN A 319 -20.63 -28.31 -0.58
N GLN A 320 -19.95 -27.83 -1.62
CA GLN A 320 -19.45 -26.47 -1.68
C GLN A 320 -20.68 -25.59 -1.85
N ARG A 321 -21.13 -24.98 -0.75
CA ARG A 321 -22.11 -23.90 -0.82
C ARG A 321 -21.57 -22.83 -1.77
N PRO A 322 -22.37 -22.32 -2.72
CA PRO A 322 -21.93 -21.22 -3.55
C PRO A 322 -21.52 -20.04 -2.65
N PRO A 323 -20.49 -19.26 -3.02
CA PRO A 323 -20.13 -18.06 -2.27
C PRO A 323 -21.34 -17.14 -2.22
N VAL A 324 -21.77 -16.80 -0.99
CA VAL A 324 -22.82 -15.82 -0.76
C VAL A 324 -22.32 -14.51 -1.35
N LYS A 325 -22.93 -14.07 -2.45
CA LYS A 325 -22.69 -12.73 -2.99
C LYS A 325 -23.17 -11.74 -1.93
N LEU A 326 -22.25 -10.93 -1.43
CA LEU A 326 -22.58 -9.77 -0.63
C LEU A 326 -23.57 -8.90 -1.41
N SER A 327 -24.54 -8.32 -0.69
CA SER A 327 -25.28 -7.22 -1.27
C SER A 327 -24.33 -6.02 -1.45
N ILE A 328 -24.53 -5.23 -2.50
CA ILE A 328 -23.76 -4.00 -2.77
C ILE A 328 -23.75 -3.08 -1.52
N PHE A 329 -24.79 -3.16 -0.70
CA PHE A 329 -24.93 -2.42 0.56
C PHE A 329 -23.99 -2.88 1.67
N GLU A 330 -23.78 -4.18 1.85
CA GLU A 330 -22.84 -4.71 2.85
C GLU A 330 -21.38 -4.40 2.45
N GLU A 331 -21.09 -4.38 1.15
CA GLU A 331 -19.79 -3.92 0.62
C GLU A 331 -19.58 -2.43 0.85
N ALA A 332 -20.62 -1.61 0.65
CA ALA A 332 -20.57 -0.18 0.93
C ALA A 332 -20.41 0.11 2.43
N GLU A 333 -21.14 -0.59 3.32
CA GLU A 333 -21.03 -0.42 4.78
C GLU A 333 -19.64 -0.83 5.29
N ALA A 334 -19.09 -1.94 4.81
CA ALA A 334 -17.72 -2.35 5.15
C ALA A 334 -16.69 -1.33 4.65
N ALA A 335 -16.88 -0.77 3.45
CA ALA A 335 -16.01 0.26 2.91
C ALA A 335 -16.10 1.57 3.71
N LEU A 336 -17.29 1.97 4.14
CA LEU A 336 -17.55 3.14 4.99
C LEU A 336 -16.86 3.05 6.36
N ARG A 337 -16.97 1.88 7.02
CA ARG A 337 -16.24 1.60 8.26
C ARG A 337 -14.74 1.56 8.05
N GLY A 338 -14.30 1.01 6.91
CA GLY A 338 -12.89 0.99 6.48
C GLY A 338 -12.28 2.37 6.24
N ILE A 339 -13.07 3.40 5.90
CA ILE A 339 -12.61 4.78 5.75
C ILE A 339 -12.50 5.51 7.11
N GLY A 340 -13.07 4.95 8.19
CA GLY A 340 -12.84 5.43 9.56
C GLY A 340 -13.75 6.57 10.04
N PHE A 341 -14.93 6.78 9.43
CA PHE A 341 -15.84 7.89 9.79
C PHE A 341 -17.07 7.51 10.62
N VAL A 342 -17.18 6.26 11.07
CA VAL A 342 -18.28 5.85 11.97
C VAL A 342 -17.90 6.14 13.42
N SER A 343 -17.84 7.41 13.79
CA SER A 343 -17.71 7.82 15.20
C SER A 343 -18.49 9.09 15.56
N ASN A 344 -19.35 9.61 14.67
CA ASN A 344 -20.28 10.68 15.05
C ASN A 344 -21.68 10.12 15.38
N PRO A 345 -21.99 9.77 16.64
CA PRO A 345 -23.30 9.27 17.04
C PRO A 345 -24.43 10.30 16.87
N ASN A 346 -24.11 11.57 16.58
CA ASN A 346 -25.10 12.65 16.48
C ASN A 346 -25.60 12.93 15.06
N LYS A 347 -25.20 12.16 14.04
CA LYS A 347 -25.64 12.39 12.64
C LYS A 347 -26.10 11.18 11.84
N LEU A 348 -25.91 9.96 12.35
CA LEU A 348 -26.40 8.74 11.69
C LEU A 348 -27.49 8.13 12.57
N ASN A 349 -28.74 8.53 12.32
CA ASN A 349 -29.88 7.85 12.93
C ASN A 349 -30.05 6.50 12.21
N PHE A 350 -29.63 5.43 12.86
CA PHE A 350 -29.71 4.05 12.35
C PHE A 350 -31.14 3.65 11.95
N GLU A 351 -32.15 4.31 12.53
CA GLU A 351 -33.56 4.17 12.18
C GLU A 351 -33.87 4.62 10.75
N ASP A 352 -33.21 5.66 10.23
CA ASP A 352 -33.47 6.16 8.87
C ASP A 352 -32.97 5.17 7.80
N PHE A 353 -31.88 4.45 8.08
CA PHE A 353 -31.36 3.38 7.21
C PHE A 353 -32.23 2.11 7.24
N LYS A 354 -32.75 1.77 8.42
CA LYS A 354 -33.68 0.65 8.56
C LYS A 354 -34.97 0.90 7.78
N LYS A 355 -35.43 2.15 7.78
CA LYS A 355 -36.63 2.58 7.04
C LYS A 355 -36.45 2.51 5.52
N MET A 356 -35.30 2.94 4.99
CA MET A 356 -35.00 2.79 3.55
C MET A 356 -34.98 1.32 3.10
N LYS A 357 -34.45 0.42 3.94
CA LYS A 357 -34.44 -1.03 3.66
C LYS A 357 -35.84 -1.65 3.67
N GLU A 358 -36.71 -1.18 4.56
CA GLU A 358 -38.11 -1.61 4.62
C GLU A 358 -38.92 -1.09 3.42
N GLU A 359 -38.64 0.13 2.94
CA GLU A 359 -39.27 0.71 1.76
C GLU A 359 -38.85 0.00 0.46
N GLU A 360 -37.57 -0.35 0.32
CA GLU A 360 -37.05 -1.06 -0.85
C GLU A 360 -37.58 -2.52 -0.92
N GLN A 361 -37.71 -3.19 0.23
CA GLN A 361 -38.32 -4.53 0.30
C GLN A 361 -39.84 -4.51 0.02
N GLN A 362 -40.53 -3.42 0.38
CA GLN A 362 -41.94 -3.25 0.04
C GLN A 362 -42.15 -2.99 -1.45
N GLN A 363 -41.20 -2.35 -2.13
CA GLN A 363 -41.27 -2.07 -3.56
C GLN A 363 -41.06 -3.34 -4.42
N VAL A 364 -40.19 -4.26 -4.00
CA VAL A 364 -39.95 -5.55 -4.67
C VAL A 364 -41.14 -6.53 -4.55
N HIS A 365 -42.06 -6.29 -3.61
CA HIS A 365 -43.28 -7.09 -3.45
C HIS A 365 -44.54 -6.46 -4.05
N ALA A 366 -44.44 -5.25 -4.61
CA ALA A 366 -45.54 -4.53 -5.22
C ALA A 366 -45.56 -4.61 -6.77
N ASP A 367 -44.47 -5.06 -7.38
CA ASP A 367 -44.34 -5.47 -8.79
C ASP A 367 -44.37 -7.00 -8.90
#